data_AF-A0A1Z1WRQ3-F1
#
_entry.id   AF-A0A1Z1WRQ3-F1
#
_cell.length_a   1.000
_cell.length_b   1.000
_cell.length_c   1.000
_cell.angle_alpha   90.00
_cell.angle_beta   90.00
_cell.angle_gamma   90.00
#
_symmetry.space_group_name_H-M   'P 1'
#
loop_
_entity.id
_entity.type
_entity.pdbx_description
1 polymer ?
#
loop_
_entity_poly.entity_id
_entity_poly.type
_entity_poly.pdbx_seq_one_letter_code
_entity_poly.pdbx_strand_id
1 'polypeptide(L)'
;MRRGPGGSRIHGRLPAYGLDTAFSATLGPGPRTVAIVCEYDALPDLGHACGHNLIAAAGVGAALALAPFADELGLRIRVLGTPAEERGAGKALMIDAGAFDGVDAAMMVHPCPFEMSDFRSFALGTLSVTYTGRAAHPSLNRTRAATPPTP
;
A
#
# COMPACT_ATOMS: atom_id res chain seq x y z
N MET A 1 22.00 3.14 -16.00
CA MET A 1 21.81 1.66 -16.12
C MET A 1 23.00 0.98 -15.47
N ARG A 2 22.86 0.39 -14.27
CA ARG A 2 24.00 -0.17 -13.51
C ARG A 2 23.85 -1.69 -13.42
N ARG A 3 24.78 -2.44 -14.02
CA ARG A 3 24.84 -3.91 -13.94
C ARG A 3 25.59 -4.27 -12.65
N GLY A 4 24.96 -5.05 -11.77
CA GLY A 4 25.68 -5.75 -10.68
C GLY A 4 26.34 -7.03 -11.19
N PRO A 5 27.41 -7.52 -10.54
CA PRO A 5 28.11 -8.74 -10.96
C PRO A 5 27.20 -9.96 -10.70
N GLY A 6 26.93 -10.75 -11.75
CA GLY A 6 26.00 -11.90 -11.70
C GLY A 6 24.51 -11.54 -11.78
N GLY A 7 24.17 -10.25 -11.92
CA GLY A 7 22.88 -9.72 -11.51
C GLY A 7 21.72 -9.95 -12.48
N SER A 8 20.71 -10.68 -12.01
CA SER A 8 19.32 -10.57 -12.47
C SER A 8 18.96 -9.09 -12.68
N ARG A 9 18.45 -8.74 -13.87
CA ARG A 9 18.05 -7.34 -14.16
C ARG A 9 16.90 -6.93 -13.26
N ILE A 10 17.06 -5.77 -12.61
CA ILE A 10 15.99 -5.13 -11.86
C ILE A 10 15.18 -4.26 -12.83
N HIS A 11 13.89 -4.54 -12.96
CA HIS A 11 12.96 -3.71 -13.71
C HIS A 11 12.12 -2.90 -12.73
N GLY A 12 12.47 -1.62 -12.54
CA GLY A 12 11.83 -0.72 -11.59
C GLY A 12 10.92 0.32 -12.25
N ARG A 13 9.86 0.71 -11.55
CA ARG A 13 8.96 1.82 -11.90
C ARG A 13 8.60 2.62 -10.65
N LEU A 14 8.68 3.95 -10.75
CA LEU A 14 8.21 4.97 -9.80
C LEU A 14 7.92 6.24 -10.64
N PRO A 15 6.73 6.86 -10.55
CA PRO A 15 5.55 6.37 -9.85
C PRO A 15 4.95 5.12 -10.51
N ALA A 16 4.30 4.28 -9.71
CA ALA A 16 3.65 3.06 -10.14
C ALA A 16 2.15 3.06 -9.82
N TYR A 17 1.36 2.38 -10.65
CA TYR A 17 -0.06 2.09 -10.39
C TYR A 17 -0.93 3.29 -9.96
N GLY A 18 -0.64 4.47 -10.52
CA GLY A 18 -1.45 5.67 -10.31
C GLY A 18 -1.17 6.44 -9.02
N LEU A 19 -0.19 6.03 -8.21
CA LEU A 19 0.20 6.74 -6.98
C LEU A 19 1.63 7.27 -7.09
N ASP A 20 1.81 8.55 -6.76
CA ASP A 20 3.08 9.27 -6.95
C ASP A 20 4.26 8.65 -6.19
N THR A 21 3.98 8.09 -5.02
CA THR A 21 4.99 7.52 -4.14
C THR A 21 5.00 5.99 -4.16
N ALA A 22 4.14 5.33 -4.95
CA ALA A 22 4.19 3.88 -5.11
C ALA A 22 5.31 3.48 -6.08
N PHE A 23 5.95 2.34 -5.81
CA PHE A 23 6.93 1.76 -6.70
C PHE A 23 6.69 0.28 -6.95
N SER A 24 7.22 -0.21 -8.06
CA SER A 24 7.26 -1.64 -8.39
C SER A 24 8.65 -2.00 -8.89
N ALA A 25 9.24 -3.05 -8.36
CA ALA A 25 10.50 -3.60 -8.86
C ALA A 25 10.34 -5.10 -9.09
N THR A 26 10.77 -5.59 -10.26
CA THR A 26 10.77 -7.03 -10.58
C THR A 26 12.21 -7.53 -10.73
N LEU A 27 12.48 -8.69 -10.13
CA LEU A 27 13.75 -9.42 -10.10
C LEU A 27 13.49 -10.88 -10.49
N GLY A 28 14.47 -11.54 -11.09
CA GLY A 28 14.37 -12.97 -11.43
C GLY A 28 13.51 -13.27 -12.67
N PRO A 29 13.90 -14.25 -13.50
CA PRO A 29 13.19 -14.56 -14.74
C PRO A 29 12.04 -15.58 -14.55
N GLY A 30 11.96 -16.22 -13.37
CA GLY A 30 11.17 -17.42 -13.16
C GLY A 30 9.67 -17.30 -13.45
N PRO A 31 8.98 -18.43 -13.69
CA PRO A 31 7.57 -18.44 -14.02
C PRO A 31 6.65 -18.12 -12.83
N ARG A 32 7.12 -18.29 -11.58
CA ARG A 32 6.31 -18.05 -10.38
C ARG A 32 6.58 -16.69 -9.78
N THR A 33 5.56 -15.84 -9.70
CA THR A 33 5.69 -14.48 -9.18
C THR A 33 5.31 -14.42 -7.71
N VAL A 34 6.28 -14.09 -6.86
CA VAL A 34 6.05 -13.80 -5.44
C VAL A 34 6.15 -12.30 -5.22
N ALA A 35 5.09 -11.69 -4.72
CA ALA A 35 5.08 -10.29 -4.34
C ALA A 35 5.59 -10.12 -2.89
N ILE A 36 6.58 -9.26 -2.71
CA ILE A 36 7.02 -8.80 -1.38
C ILE A 36 6.49 -7.38 -1.20
N VAL A 37 5.56 -7.21 -0.25
CA VAL A 37 4.85 -5.95 -0.03
C VAL A 37 5.58 -5.13 1.02
N CYS A 38 5.86 -3.88 0.70
CA CYS A 38 6.51 -2.91 1.57
C CYS A 38 5.58 -1.74 1.88
N GLU A 39 5.55 -1.31 3.13
CA GLU A 39 4.92 -0.07 3.60
C GLU A 39 6.00 0.88 4.10
N TYR A 40 5.78 2.18 4.01
CA TYR A 40 6.78 3.20 4.35
C TYR A 40 6.18 4.59 4.58
N ASP A 41 4.86 4.71 4.72
CA ASP A 41 4.26 5.93 5.24
C ASP A 41 4.51 6.08 6.74
N ALA A 42 4.39 7.32 7.21
CA ALA A 42 4.57 7.69 8.61
C ALA A 42 3.28 8.35 9.11
N LEU A 43 3.12 8.35 10.43
CA LEU A 43 2.03 9.03 11.10
C LEU A 43 2.42 10.50 11.39
N PRO A 44 1.48 11.46 11.24
CA PRO A 44 1.71 12.84 11.65
C PRO A 44 2.19 12.90 13.10
N ASP A 45 3.24 13.69 13.34
CA ASP A 45 3.87 13.95 14.64
C ASP A 45 4.48 12.74 15.38
N LEU A 46 4.22 11.51 14.91
CA LEU A 46 4.69 10.27 15.54
C LEU A 46 5.77 9.55 14.73
N GLY A 47 5.97 9.92 13.47
CA GLY A 47 6.91 9.24 12.58
C GLY A 47 6.46 7.80 12.29
N HIS A 48 7.41 6.87 12.18
CA HIS A 48 7.11 5.46 11.93
C HIS A 48 6.73 4.69 13.21
N ALA A 49 5.79 5.21 13.98
CA ALA A 49 5.35 4.55 15.22
C ALA A 49 4.72 3.16 14.99
N CYS A 50 4.15 2.91 13.79
CA CYS A 50 3.66 1.60 13.36
C CYS A 50 4.79 0.67 12.83
N GLY A 51 6.02 1.19 12.69
CA GLY A 51 7.18 0.42 12.26
C GLY A 51 7.30 0.20 10.75
N HIS A 52 6.64 1.01 9.93
CA HIS A 52 6.67 0.86 8.46
C HIS A 52 8.09 0.96 7.87
N ASN A 53 9.00 1.71 8.51
CA ASN A 53 10.42 1.69 8.17
C ASN A 53 11.06 0.28 8.27
N LEU A 54 10.66 -0.52 9.26
CA LEU A 54 11.11 -1.91 9.42
C LEU A 54 10.47 -2.82 8.37
N ILE A 55 9.20 -2.61 8.04
CA ILE A 55 8.48 -3.34 6.98
C ILE A 55 9.20 -3.15 5.63
N ALA A 56 9.48 -1.90 5.25
CA ALA A 56 10.21 -1.58 4.04
C ALA A 56 11.63 -2.19 4.03
N ALA A 57 12.37 -2.05 5.13
CA ALA A 57 13.73 -2.59 5.23
C ALA A 57 13.75 -4.12 5.12
N ALA A 58 12.85 -4.81 5.83
CA ALA A 58 12.73 -6.26 5.80
C ALA A 58 12.33 -6.76 4.40
N GLY A 59 11.32 -6.14 3.78
CA GLY A 59 10.84 -6.54 2.46
C GLY A 59 11.90 -6.35 1.36
N VAL A 60 12.55 -5.18 1.32
CA VAL A 60 13.64 -4.92 0.36
C VAL A 60 14.84 -5.83 0.64
N GLY A 61 15.19 -6.03 1.92
CA GLY A 61 16.25 -6.94 2.33
C GLY A 61 16.00 -8.38 1.87
N ALA A 62 14.78 -8.89 2.06
CA ALA A 62 14.39 -10.24 1.62
C ALA A 62 14.47 -10.37 0.09
N ALA A 63 13.99 -9.39 -0.66
CA ALA A 63 14.04 -9.40 -2.12
C ALA A 63 15.49 -9.40 -2.65
N LEU A 64 16.37 -8.59 -2.05
CA LEU A 64 17.78 -8.54 -2.42
C LEU A 64 18.53 -9.82 -2.01
N ALA A 65 18.21 -10.40 -0.86
CA ALA A 65 18.80 -11.66 -0.40
C ALA A 65 18.40 -12.85 -1.29
N LEU A 66 17.17 -12.86 -1.81
CA LEU A 66 16.67 -13.90 -2.71
C LEU A 66 17.08 -13.70 -4.18
N ALA A 67 17.40 -12.48 -4.60
CA ALA A 67 17.72 -12.17 -6.00
C ALA A 67 18.78 -13.07 -6.64
N PRO A 68 19.90 -13.45 -5.97
CA PRO A 68 20.90 -14.36 -6.54
C PRO A 68 20.38 -15.77 -6.81
N PHE A 69 19.35 -16.21 -6.08
CA PHE A 69 18.78 -17.55 -6.14
C PHE A 69 17.48 -17.60 -6.97
N ALA A 70 16.96 -16.46 -7.43
CA ALA A 70 15.64 -16.37 -8.05
C ALA A 70 15.52 -17.23 -9.32
N ASP A 71 16.58 -17.36 -10.12
CA ASP A 71 16.58 -18.20 -11.32
C ASP A 71 16.55 -19.69 -10.97
N GLU A 72 17.42 -20.13 -10.06
CA GLU A 72 17.48 -21.51 -9.55
C GLU A 72 16.16 -21.95 -8.92
N LEU A 73 15.52 -21.06 -8.17
CA LEU A 73 14.24 -21.32 -7.50
C LEU A 73 13.03 -21.17 -8.44
N GLY A 74 13.24 -20.79 -9.70
CA GLY A 74 12.14 -20.55 -10.65
C GLY A 74 11.21 -19.40 -10.24
N LEU A 75 11.76 -18.41 -9.54
CA LEU A 75 11.03 -17.28 -8.99
C LEU A 75 11.21 -16.00 -9.81
N ARG A 76 10.14 -15.24 -9.85
CA ARG A 76 10.09 -13.81 -10.16
C ARG A 76 9.66 -13.09 -8.90
N ILE A 77 10.53 -12.26 -8.35
CA ILE A 77 10.25 -11.50 -7.13
C ILE A 77 9.74 -10.13 -7.55
N ARG A 78 8.54 -9.76 -7.10
CA ARG A 78 7.96 -8.44 -7.32
C ARG A 78 7.91 -7.68 -6.00
N VAL A 79 8.76 -6.67 -5.84
CA VAL A 79 8.68 -5.76 -4.71
C VAL A 79 7.63 -4.70 -5.01
N LEU A 80 6.63 -4.59 -4.15
CA LEU A 80 5.57 -3.58 -4.26
C LEU A 80 5.71 -2.61 -3.11
N GLY A 81 6.04 -1.37 -3.43
CA GLY A 81 5.96 -0.27 -2.50
C GLY A 81 4.54 0.29 -2.43
N THR A 82 3.88 0.11 -1.29
CA THR A 82 2.48 0.47 -1.08
C THR A 82 2.38 1.65 -0.10
N PRO A 83 2.14 2.87 -0.60
CA PRO A 83 2.05 4.05 0.27
C PRO A 83 0.70 4.13 0.98
N ALA A 84 0.61 5.02 1.96
CA ALA A 84 -0.63 5.44 2.59
C ALA A 84 -1.50 4.29 3.13
N GLU A 85 -0.87 3.34 3.83
CA GLU A 85 -1.57 2.24 4.49
C GLU A 85 -2.50 2.78 5.58
N GLU A 86 -2.02 3.73 6.38
CA GLU A 86 -2.68 4.15 7.62
C GLU A 86 -4.08 4.75 7.35
N ARG A 87 -4.22 5.55 6.27
CA ARG A 87 -5.45 6.32 5.98
C ARG A 87 -5.76 6.55 4.50
N GLY A 88 -4.93 6.08 3.57
CA GLY A 88 -5.08 6.37 2.14
C GLY A 88 -5.51 5.18 1.27
N ALA A 89 -5.63 3.98 1.86
CA ALA A 89 -6.01 2.76 1.16
C ALA A 89 -5.11 2.44 -0.05
N GLY A 90 -3.81 2.80 -0.01
CA GLY A 90 -2.96 2.71 -1.19
C GLY A 90 -2.84 1.31 -1.78
N LYS A 91 -2.91 0.24 -0.95
CA LYS A 91 -2.97 -1.14 -1.45
C LYS A 91 -4.23 -1.42 -2.25
N ALA A 92 -5.39 -0.97 -1.79
CA ALA A 92 -6.65 -1.17 -2.51
C ALA A 92 -6.62 -0.47 -3.87
N LEU A 93 -6.17 0.79 -3.91
CA LEU A 93 -5.98 1.54 -5.16
C LEU A 93 -4.99 0.85 -6.11
N MET A 94 -3.90 0.30 -5.58
CA MET A 94 -2.92 -0.43 -6.37
C MET A 94 -3.48 -1.78 -6.88
N ILE A 95 -4.29 -2.48 -6.09
CA ILE A 95 -4.98 -3.71 -6.51
C ILE A 95 -5.91 -3.38 -7.69
N ASP A 96 -6.73 -2.34 -7.59
CA ASP A 96 -7.63 -1.90 -8.67
C ASP A 96 -6.87 -1.50 -9.94
N ALA A 97 -5.65 -0.97 -9.79
CA ALA A 97 -4.75 -0.63 -10.88
C ALA A 97 -3.90 -1.83 -11.41
N GLY A 98 -4.17 -3.05 -10.97
CA GLY A 98 -3.53 -4.28 -11.45
C GLY A 98 -2.14 -4.58 -10.86
N ALA A 99 -1.79 -4.01 -9.69
CA ALA A 99 -0.47 -4.22 -9.10
C ALA A 99 -0.16 -5.67 -8.71
N PHE A 100 -1.20 -6.46 -8.46
CA PHE A 100 -1.12 -7.86 -8.08
C PHE A 100 -1.46 -8.81 -9.25
N ASP A 101 -1.66 -8.29 -10.46
CA ASP A 101 -1.94 -9.13 -11.63
C ASP A 101 -0.76 -10.06 -11.92
N GLY A 102 -1.07 -11.36 -12.04
CA GLY A 102 -0.07 -12.40 -12.27
C GLY A 102 0.84 -12.70 -11.08
N VAL A 103 0.50 -12.24 -9.87
CA VAL A 103 1.15 -12.66 -8.62
C VAL A 103 0.56 -13.99 -8.16
N ASP A 104 1.41 -15.00 -7.95
CA ASP A 104 1.00 -16.32 -7.45
C ASP A 104 0.88 -16.34 -5.91
N ALA A 105 1.72 -15.57 -5.22
CA ALA A 105 1.70 -15.43 -3.76
C ALA A 105 2.18 -14.03 -3.35
N ALA A 106 1.60 -13.48 -2.28
CA ALA A 106 2.03 -12.21 -1.69
C ALA A 106 2.44 -12.42 -0.23
N MET A 107 3.52 -11.76 0.17
CA MET A 107 4.10 -11.87 1.51
C MET A 107 4.48 -10.49 2.05
N MET A 108 4.36 -10.35 3.37
CA MET A 108 4.67 -9.16 4.14
C MET A 108 5.00 -9.59 5.57
N VAL A 109 5.82 -8.80 6.27
CA VAL A 109 5.97 -8.88 7.72
C VAL A 109 5.55 -7.57 8.34
N HIS A 110 5.00 -7.61 9.55
CA HIS A 110 4.65 -6.41 10.32
C HIS A 110 5.26 -6.52 11.72
N PRO A 111 5.95 -5.49 12.23
CA PRO A 111 6.43 -5.46 13.61
C PRO A 111 5.28 -5.63 14.59
N CYS A 112 5.45 -6.53 15.54
CA CYS A 112 4.46 -6.87 16.55
C CYS A 112 5.20 -7.28 17.84
N PRO A 113 4.65 -7.04 19.05
CA PRO A 113 5.27 -7.50 20.30
C PRO A 113 5.27 -9.03 20.47
N PHE A 114 4.68 -9.78 19.53
CA PHE A 114 4.65 -11.24 19.52
C PHE A 114 4.76 -11.77 18.10
N GLU A 115 5.22 -13.01 17.97
CA GLU A 115 5.34 -13.70 16.69
C GLU A 115 4.02 -14.34 16.27
N MET A 116 3.64 -14.16 15.01
CA MET A 116 2.42 -14.71 14.43
C MET A 116 2.62 -14.95 12.94
N SER A 117 2.23 -16.14 12.46
CA SER A 117 2.38 -16.52 11.05
C SER A 117 1.19 -16.15 10.17
N ASP A 118 0.01 -15.92 10.76
CA ASP A 118 -1.21 -15.52 10.06
C ASP A 118 -1.97 -14.49 10.91
N PHE A 119 -2.24 -13.32 10.34
CA PHE A 119 -2.98 -12.24 11.00
C PHE A 119 -4.27 -11.96 10.23
N ARG A 120 -5.41 -12.16 10.89
CA ARG A 120 -6.72 -11.82 10.31
C ARG A 120 -7.06 -10.36 10.60
N SER A 121 -7.04 -9.54 9.56
CA SER A 121 -7.46 -8.15 9.64
C SER A 121 -8.99 -8.01 9.54
N PHE A 122 -9.49 -6.86 10.00
CA PHE A 122 -10.89 -6.48 9.83
C PHE A 122 -11.10 -5.73 8.53
N ALA A 123 -12.28 -5.88 7.93
CA ALA A 123 -12.70 -4.98 6.86
C ALA A 123 -13.03 -3.60 7.45
N LEU A 124 -12.47 -2.54 6.84
CA LEU A 124 -12.71 -1.16 7.22
C LEU A 124 -13.48 -0.44 6.12
N GLY A 125 -14.55 0.28 6.48
CA GLY A 125 -15.29 1.17 5.60
C GLY A 125 -15.43 2.54 6.25
N THR A 126 -15.26 3.61 5.48
CA THR A 126 -15.40 4.99 5.96
C THR A 126 -16.57 5.67 5.24
N LEU A 127 -17.47 6.28 6.01
CA LEU A 127 -18.59 7.08 5.50
C LEU A 127 -18.44 8.52 5.98
N SER A 128 -18.35 9.46 5.05
CA SER A 128 -18.42 10.89 5.35
C SER A 128 -19.83 11.40 5.06
N VAL A 129 -20.47 12.02 6.04
CA VAL A 129 -21.83 12.57 5.93
C VAL A 129 -21.76 14.07 6.14
N THR A 130 -22.20 14.83 5.13
CA THR A 130 -22.35 16.29 5.24
C THR A 130 -23.83 16.63 5.27
N TYR A 131 -24.27 17.31 6.32
CA TYR A 131 -25.61 17.85 6.42
C TYR A 131 -25.61 19.30 5.94
N THR A 132 -26.50 19.61 5.00
CA THR A 132 -26.72 20.97 4.52
C THR A 132 -28.06 21.47 5.04
N GLY A 133 -28.09 22.73 5.47
CA GLY A 133 -29.27 23.37 6.00
C GLY A 133 -29.17 24.89 5.83
N ARG A 134 -30.24 25.60 6.19
CA ARG A 134 -30.29 27.05 6.08
C ARG A 134 -30.41 27.69 7.46
N ALA A 135 -29.56 28.68 7.75
CA ALA A 135 -29.63 29.41 9.01
C ALA A 135 -31.00 30.11 9.16
N ALA A 136 -31.64 29.90 10.31
CA ALA A 136 -32.89 30.53 10.68
C ALA A 136 -32.95 30.81 12.18
N HIS A 137 -33.56 31.94 12.55
CA HIS A 137 -33.82 32.21 13.96
C HIS A 137 -34.90 31.25 14.47
N PRO A 138 -34.67 30.49 15.56
CA PRO A 138 -35.57 29.42 16.01
C PRO A 138 -37.01 29.89 16.24
N SER A 139 -37.17 31.09 16.80
CA SER A 139 -38.47 31.66 17.18
C SER A 139 -39.12 32.56 16.13
N LEU A 140 -38.43 32.90 15.04
CA LEU A 140 -38.95 33.86 14.06
C LEU A 140 -39.23 33.18 12.71
N ASN A 141 -38.30 32.37 12.20
CA ASN A 141 -38.36 31.88 10.81
C ASN A 141 -38.08 30.37 10.71
N ARG A 142 -38.72 29.56 11.56
CA ARG A 142 -38.50 28.10 11.67
C ARG A 142 -38.66 27.34 10.34
N THR A 143 -39.59 27.74 9.48
CA THR A 143 -39.84 27.09 8.18
C THR A 143 -38.72 27.32 7.17
N ARG A 144 -37.91 28.38 7.32
CA ARG A 144 -36.82 28.73 6.41
C ARG A 144 -35.63 27.76 6.48
N ALA A 145 -35.45 27.09 7.62
CA ALA A 145 -34.43 26.06 7.83
C ALA A 145 -34.78 24.70 7.17
N ALA A 146 -36.06 24.46 6.88
CA ALA A 146 -36.55 23.20 6.31
C ALA A 146 -36.50 23.17 4.77
N THR A 147 -36.27 24.31 4.12
CA THR A 147 -36.06 24.37 2.66
C THR A 147 -34.61 24.00 2.34
N PRO A 148 -34.36 22.93 1.56
CA PRO A 148 -33.01 22.62 1.10
C PRO A 148 -32.46 23.79 0.27
N PRO A 149 -31.15 24.08 0.34
CA PRO A 149 -30.54 25.08 -0.53
C PRO A 149 -30.73 24.64 -2.00
N THR A 150 -31.18 25.56 -2.85
CA THR A 150 -31.11 25.37 -4.31
C THR A 150 -29.66 25.28 -4.76
N PRO A 151 -29.36 24.48 -5.80
CA PRO A 151 -28.00 24.29 -6.32
C PRO A 151 -27.35 25.60 -6.76
#